data_AF-A0A380JYS4-F1
#
_entry.id   AF-A0A380JYS4-F1
#
_cell.length_a   1.000
_cell.length_b   1.000
_cell.length_c   1.000
_cell.angle_alpha   90.00
_cell.angle_beta   90.00
_cell.angle_gamma   90.00
#
_symmetry.space_group_name_H-M   'P 1'
#
loop_
_entity.id
_entity.type
_entity.pdbx_description
1 polymer ?
#
loop_
_entity_poly.entity_id
_entity_poly.type
_entity_poly.pdbx_seq_one_letter_code
_entity_poly.pdbx_strand_id
1 'polypeptide(L)'
;MHYQFEEDSSLPKEAIEVLVRKWKIRQAVQDVLDYLAKFEQGRVEILPVKTAVRTELLRVSDLILVDVDGTSLILETTNGRLITTDACTSFVSV
;
A
#
# COMPACT_ATOMS: atom_id res chain seq x y z
N MET A 1 19.93 -13.50 5.20
CA MET A 1 18.75 -13.44 6.08
C MET A 1 18.04 -14.77 5.98
N HIS A 2 17.54 -15.30 7.09
CA HIS A 2 16.75 -16.52 7.12
C HIS A 2 15.34 -16.13 7.55
N TYR A 3 14.35 -16.47 6.74
CA TYR A 3 12.95 -16.23 7.02
C TYR A 3 12.30 -17.59 7.23
N GLN A 4 11.48 -17.70 8.27
CA GLN A 4 10.84 -18.94 8.65
C GLN A 4 9.39 -18.64 9.01
N PHE A 5 8.50 -19.55 8.59
CA PHE A 5 7.13 -19.61 9.06
C PHE A 5 7.04 -20.72 10.11
N GLU A 6 6.38 -20.42 11.23
CA GLU A 6 6.05 -21.39 12.26
C GLU A 6 4.54 -21.28 12.50
N GLU A 7 3.85 -22.42 12.40
CA GLU A 7 2.42 -22.47 12.72
C GLU A 7 2.25 -22.54 14.23
N ASP A 8 1.51 -21.58 14.79
CA ASP A 8 1.18 -21.54 16.21
C ASP A 8 -0.34 -21.50 16.40
N SER A 9 -0.90 -22.67 16.74
CA SER A 9 -2.33 -22.84 17.01
C SER A 9 -2.83 -22.11 18.26
N SER A 10 -1.94 -21.53 19.08
CA SER A 10 -2.32 -20.70 20.22
C SER A 10 -2.64 -19.25 19.83
N LEU A 11 -2.22 -18.80 18.64
CA LEU A 11 -2.54 -17.48 18.13
C LEU A 11 -4.01 -17.40 17.64
N PRO A 12 -4.65 -16.22 17.74
CA PRO A 12 -5.92 -15.97 17.05
C PRO A 12 -5.79 -16.23 15.54
N LYS A 13 -6.87 -16.71 14.91
CA LYS A 13 -6.85 -17.15 13.50
C LYS A 13 -6.36 -16.08 12.51
N GLU A 14 -6.63 -14.82 12.80
CA GLU A 14 -6.27 -13.69 11.94
C GLU A 14 -5.04 -12.93 12.46
N ALA A 15 -4.45 -13.35 13.58
CA ALA A 15 -3.28 -12.69 14.14
C ALA A 15 -1.99 -13.17 13.47
N ILE A 16 -1.10 -12.21 13.17
CA ILE A 16 0.25 -12.48 12.69
C ILE A 16 1.21 -11.91 13.73
N GLU A 17 2.04 -12.76 14.34
CA GLU A 17 3.14 -12.33 15.19
C GLU A 17 4.46 -12.42 14.40
N VAL A 18 5.34 -11.42 14.56
CA VAL A 18 6.65 -11.39 13.89
C VAL A 18 7.76 -11.20 14.91
N LEU A 19 8.72 -12.13 14.94
CA LEU A 19 9.89 -12.07 15.81
C LEU A 19 11.16 -11.67 15.04
N VAL A 20 11.63 -10.44 15.27
CA VAL A 20 12.89 -9.93 14.67
C VAL A 20 14.05 -10.12 15.64
N ARG A 21 14.98 -11.03 15.32
CA ARG A 21 16.17 -11.31 16.16
C ARG A 21 17.44 -10.67 15.60
N LYS A 22 18.16 -9.92 16.43
CA LYS A 22 19.50 -9.38 16.14
C LYS A 22 20.32 -9.23 17.42
N TRP A 23 21.64 -9.38 17.32
CA TRP A 23 22.58 -9.24 18.46
C TRP A 23 22.46 -7.92 19.22
N LYS A 24 22.22 -6.79 18.53
CA LYS A 24 22.01 -5.48 19.14
C LYS A 24 21.09 -4.65 18.26
N ILE A 25 20.18 -3.88 18.89
CA ILE A 25 19.35 -2.92 18.18
C ILE A 25 20.24 -1.87 17.51
N ARG A 26 20.05 -1.71 16.21
CA ARG A 26 20.70 -0.73 15.33
C ARG A 26 19.67 -0.32 14.28
N GLN A 27 19.97 0.70 13.49
CA GLN A 27 19.08 1.24 12.44
C GLN A 27 18.35 0.16 11.63
N ALA A 28 19.06 -0.86 11.16
CA ALA A 28 18.45 -1.95 10.38
C ALA A 28 17.36 -2.79 11.10
N VAL A 29 17.27 -2.78 12.43
CA VAL A 29 16.10 -3.38 13.13
C VAL A 29 14.91 -2.43 13.05
N GLN A 30 15.16 -1.13 13.25
CA GLN A 30 14.13 -0.11 13.11
C GLN A 30 13.56 -0.10 11.69
N ASP A 31 14.42 -0.19 10.67
CA ASP A 31 13.99 -0.22 9.27
C ASP A 31 13.04 -1.41 8.98
N VAL A 32 13.27 -2.56 9.62
CA VAL A 32 12.37 -3.74 9.50
C VAL A 32 11.07 -3.52 10.25
N LEU A 33 11.12 -2.97 11.47
CA LEU A 33 9.91 -2.67 12.23
C LEU A 33 9.04 -1.61 11.53
N ASP A 34 9.67 -0.59 10.94
CA ASP A 34 8.98 0.45 10.17
C ASP A 34 8.33 -0.13 8.92
N TYR A 35 8.96 -1.12 8.28
CA TYR A 35 8.36 -1.84 7.15
C TYR A 35 7.14 -2.66 7.59
N LEU A 36 7.22 -3.37 8.71
CA LEU A 36 6.10 -4.14 9.27
C LEU A 36 4.94 -3.24 9.74
N ALA A 37 5.24 -2.06 10.28
CA ALA A 37 4.23 -1.09 10.65
C ALA A 37 3.40 -0.60 9.44
N LYS A 38 4.01 -0.52 8.24
CA LYS A 38 3.28 -0.22 7.01
C LYS A 38 2.36 -1.36 6.57
N PHE A 39 2.74 -2.61 6.86
CA PHE A 39 1.88 -3.76 6.60
C PHE A 39 0.61 -3.73 7.47
N GLU A 40 0.72 -3.31 8.73
CA GLU A 40 -0.45 -3.17 9.63
C GLU A 40 -1.41 -2.04 9.23
N GLN A 41 -0.95 -1.03 8.48
CA GLN A 41 -1.79 0.11 8.08
C GLN A 41 -2.92 -0.26 7.11
N GLY A 42 -3.03 -1.54 6.72
CA GLY A 42 -4.03 -2.05 5.81
C GLY A 42 -3.71 -1.68 4.37
N ARG A 43 -4.19 -2.49 3.43
CA ARG A 43 -4.14 -2.11 2.03
C ARG A 43 -5.09 -0.96 1.80
N VAL A 44 -4.63 0.08 1.12
CA VAL A 44 -5.54 1.12 0.60
C VAL A 44 -6.38 0.45 -0.48
N GLU A 45 -7.64 0.14 -0.17
CA GLU A 45 -8.54 -0.53 -1.13
C GLU A 45 -9.28 0.48 -2.02
N ILE A 46 -9.43 1.73 -1.56
CA ILE A 46 -10.16 2.79 -2.25
C ILE A 46 -9.31 4.06 -2.28
N LEU A 47 -9.17 4.63 -3.47
CA LEU A 47 -8.47 5.87 -3.76
C LEU A 47 -9.49 6.96 -4.10
N PRO A 48 -9.58 8.05 -3.31
CA PRO A 48 -10.34 9.22 -3.70
C PRO A 48 -9.57 9.98 -4.80
N VAL A 49 -10.14 10.03 -6.00
CA VAL A 49 -9.57 10.69 -7.18
C VAL A 49 -10.29 12.00 -7.44
N LYS A 50 -9.60 13.13 -7.28
CA LYS A 50 -10.16 14.44 -7.61
C LYS A 50 -10.04 14.72 -9.10
N THR A 51 -11.16 14.65 -9.81
CA THR A 51 -11.26 15.05 -11.21
C THR A 51 -11.58 16.55 -11.32
N ALA A 52 -11.58 17.08 -12.54
CA ALA A 52 -11.99 18.46 -12.81
C ALA A 52 -13.46 18.75 -12.41
N VAL A 53 -14.31 17.73 -12.33
CA VAL A 53 -15.74 17.88 -12.07
C VAL A 53 -16.09 17.56 -10.62
N ARG A 54 -15.52 16.48 -10.07
CA ARG A 54 -15.84 15.95 -8.73
C ARG A 54 -14.75 15.02 -8.20
N THR A 55 -14.86 14.62 -6.94
CA THR A 55 -14.10 13.50 -6.40
C THR A 55 -14.83 12.18 -6.66
N GLU A 56 -14.11 11.19 -7.18
CA GLU A 56 -14.61 9.83 -7.41
C GLU A 56 -13.86 8.83 -6.51
N LEU A 57 -14.57 7.84 -5.99
CA LEU A 57 -13.96 6.76 -5.22
C LEU A 57 -13.59 5.62 -6.15
N LEU A 58 -12.30 5.47 -6.45
CA LEU A 58 -11.76 4.40 -7.29
C LEU A 58 -11.33 3.23 -6.41
N ARG A 59 -11.87 2.03 -6.64
CA ARG A 59 -11.29 0.82 -6.04
C ARG A 59 -9.96 0.51 -6.70
N VAL A 60 -8.94 0.17 -5.91
CA VAL A 60 -7.62 -0.21 -6.42
C VAL A 60 -7.71 -1.42 -7.36
N SER A 61 -8.59 -2.38 -7.06
CA SER A 61 -8.83 -3.54 -7.93
C SER A 61 -9.33 -3.19 -9.33
N ASP A 62 -9.93 -2.01 -9.49
CA ASP A 62 -10.48 -1.54 -10.76
C ASP A 62 -9.44 -0.74 -11.57
N LEU A 63 -8.27 -0.43 -10.99
CA LEU A 63 -7.18 0.30 -11.65
C LEU A 63 -6.33 -0.65 -12.52
N ILE A 64 -6.19 -0.31 -13.80
CA ILE A 64 -5.43 -1.08 -14.79
C ILE A 64 -4.04 -0.47 -14.99
N LEU A 65 -3.97 0.86 -15.14
CA LEU A 65 -2.74 1.59 -15.43
C LEU A 65 -2.81 3.01 -14.85
N VAL A 66 -1.67 3.51 -14.39
CA VAL A 66 -1.45 4.94 -14.13
C VAL A 66 -0.40 5.43 -15.12
N ASP A 67 -0.72 6.48 -15.88
CA ASP A 67 0.21 7.16 -16.77
C ASP A 67 0.36 8.63 -16.36
N VAL A 68 1.50 9.22 -16.67
CA VAL A 68 1.83 10.61 -16.33
C VAL A 68 1.83 11.44 -17.60
N ASP A 69 0.94 12.43 -17.68
CA ASP A 69 0.85 13.38 -18.79
C ASP A 69 1.00 14.81 -18.27
N GLY A 70 2.23 15.34 -18.38
CA GLY A 70 2.59 16.66 -17.86
C GLY A 70 2.38 16.75 -16.34
N THR A 71 1.42 17.58 -15.93
CA THR A 71 1.02 17.76 -14.51
C THR A 71 -0.18 16.92 -14.11
N SER A 72 -0.64 16.03 -14.99
CA SER A 72 -1.83 15.20 -14.78
C SER A 72 -1.46 13.73 -14.69
N LEU A 73 -2.25 12.98 -13.94
CA LEU A 73 -2.27 11.52 -13.94
C LEU A 73 -3.49 11.04 -14.72
N ILE A 74 -3.24 10.10 -15.62
CA ILE A 74 -4.27 9.38 -16.36
C ILE A 74 -4.40 8.00 -15.72
N LEU A 75 -5.59 7.72 -15.18
CA LEU A 75 -5.92 6.47 -14.51
C LEU A 75 -6.83 5.68 -15.46
N GLU A 76 -6.30 4.63 -16.07
CA GLU A 76 -7.12 3.68 -16.84
C GLU A 76 -7.73 2.67 -15.87
N THR A 77 -9.04 2.52 -15.93
CA THR A 77 -9.81 1.65 -15.04
C THR A 77 -10.70 0.72 -15.86
N THR A 78 -11.22 -0.32 -15.21
CA THR A 78 -12.22 -1.22 -15.82
C THR A 78 -13.50 -0.52 -16.25
N ASN A 79 -13.79 0.66 -15.67
CA ASN A 79 -14.98 1.46 -15.95
C ASN A 79 -14.70 2.69 -16.83
N GLY A 80 -13.49 2.83 -17.36
CA GLY A 80 -13.08 3.94 -18.21
C GLY A 80 -11.91 4.74 -17.64
N ARG A 81 -11.71 5.96 -18.14
CA ARG A 81 -10.54 6.80 -17.83
C ARG A 81 -10.89 7.89 -16.83
N LEU A 82 -10.07 8.05 -15.80
CA LEU A 82 -10.08 9.21 -14.91
C LEU A 82 -8.82 10.05 -15.12
N ILE A 83 -8.97 11.38 -15.02
CA ILE A 83 -7.85 12.32 -15.10
C ILE A 83 -7.86 13.18 -13.84
N THR A 84 -6.71 13.26 -13.17
CA THR A 84 -6.49 14.08 -11.98
C THR A 84 -5.20 14.87 -12.11
N THR A 85 -5.11 16.01 -11.44
CA THR A 85 -3.86 16.79 -11.30
C THR A 85 -3.24 16.63 -9.92
N ASP A 86 -3.81 15.77 -9.06
CA ASP A 86 -3.26 15.50 -7.74
C ASP A 86 -1.94 14.72 -7.83
N ALA A 87 -1.06 14.93 -6.85
CA ALA A 87 0.29 14.37 -6.87
C ALA A 87 0.29 12.83 -6.75
N CYS A 88 1.20 12.19 -7.49
CA CYS A 88 1.36 10.72 -7.56
C CYS A 88 1.79 10.05 -6.24
N THR A 89 2.10 10.82 -5.20
CA THR A 89 2.57 10.31 -3.90
C THR A 89 1.53 9.47 -3.15
N SER A 90 0.25 9.56 -3.51
CA SER A 90 -0.82 8.70 -2.99
C SER A 90 -0.84 7.28 -3.59
N PHE A 91 -0.15 7.04 -4.71
CA PHE A 91 -0.21 5.76 -5.46
C PHE A 91 1.00 4.84 -5.22
N VAL A 92 2.07 5.33 -4.58
CA VAL A 92 3.33 4.57 -4.38
C VAL A 92 3.24 3.60 -3.18
N SER A 93 2.14 3.61 -2.43
CA SER A 93 1.94 2.77 -1.22
C SER A 93 0.88 1.68 -1.38
N VAL A 94 0.51 1.36 -2.63
CA VAL A 94 -0.48 0.32 -2.97
C VAL A 94 0.18 -1.04 -3.18
#